data_AF-A0A948GFZ0-F1
#
_entry.id   AF-A0A948GFZ0-F1
#
_cell.length_a   1.000
_cell.length_b   1.000
_cell.length_c   1.000
_cell.angle_alpha   90.00
_cell.angle_beta   90.00
_cell.angle_gamma   90.00
#
_symmetry.space_group_name_H-M   'P 1'
#
loop_
_entity.id
_entity.type
_entity.pdbx_description
1 polymer ?
#
loop_
_entity_poly.entity_id
_entity_poly.type
_entity_poly.pdbx_seq_one_letter_code
_entity_poly.pdbx_strand_id
1 'polypeptide(L)'
;KWHFTSNTTTFYEVRVLSKINVGTPVYYDLSELKIRKKIPLMIKHFEDFLRLLPSRDDSQLSWTVDMDARKQAAAEQARPLKEKATAKGQQAAQWSQRVADLKKAKPRNDQAIEEAEIKVKELTRESRDLAGKAKEIEDAVYDLKAVNPNKKPNVDARTPEELMNIIEAKGKEVAAALAALRGKRNSV
;
A
#
# COMPACT_ATOMS: atom_id res chain seq x y z
N LYS A 1 -34.58 -28.48 8.72
CA LYS A 1 -35.62 -27.86 9.58
C LYS A 1 -35.04 -27.81 10.98
N TRP A 2 -34.48 -26.67 11.39
CA TRP A 2 -33.78 -26.51 12.67
C TRP A 2 -34.70 -25.77 13.64
N HIS A 3 -34.84 -26.29 14.85
CA HIS A 3 -35.49 -25.61 15.97
C HIS A 3 -34.38 -25.20 16.95
N PHE A 4 -34.41 -23.94 17.38
CA PHE A 4 -33.59 -23.41 18.46
C PHE A 4 -34.45 -23.32 19.71
N THR A 5 -33.95 -23.83 20.83
CA THR A 5 -34.44 -23.49 22.16
C THR A 5 -33.27 -23.01 23.00
N SER A 6 -33.41 -21.80 23.53
CA SER A 6 -32.50 -21.12 24.45
C SER A 6 -32.56 -21.74 25.85
N ASN A 7 -31.43 -21.86 26.55
CA ASN A 7 -31.24 -21.09 27.79
C ASN A 7 -29.83 -21.19 28.43
N THR A 8 -29.45 -20.05 29.02
CA THR A 8 -28.60 -19.82 30.21
C THR A 8 -27.14 -20.31 30.27
N THR A 9 -26.26 -19.31 30.17
CA THR A 9 -25.04 -19.07 30.96
C THR A 9 -24.23 -20.28 31.42
N THR A 10 -23.17 -20.57 30.66
CA THR A 10 -21.92 -21.06 31.24
C THR A 10 -20.80 -20.39 30.46
N PHE A 11 -19.90 -19.70 31.16
CA PHE A 11 -18.67 -19.19 30.59
C PHE A 11 -17.89 -20.38 30.02
N TYR A 12 -17.80 -20.46 28.69
CA TYR A 12 -16.81 -21.26 28.00
C TYR A 12 -16.00 -20.31 27.14
N GLU A 13 -14.83 -19.96 27.65
CA GLU A 13 -13.71 -19.47 26.87
C GLU A 13 -13.33 -20.56 25.84
N VAL A 14 -13.96 -20.52 24.67
CA VAL A 14 -13.55 -21.35 23.52
C VAL A 14 -12.59 -20.51 22.69
N ARG A 15 -11.36 -20.41 23.17
CA ARG A 15 -10.24 -19.90 22.38
C ARG A 15 -9.49 -21.08 21.76
N VAL A 16 -10.06 -21.77 20.76
CA VAL A 16 -9.27 -22.66 19.89
C VAL A 16 -9.82 -22.63 18.46
N LEU A 17 -9.16 -21.80 17.65
CA LEU A 17 -8.73 -22.12 16.29
C LEU A 17 -9.81 -22.42 15.24
N SER A 18 -10.61 -21.42 14.92
CA SER A 18 -10.73 -21.04 13.51
C SER A 18 -10.43 -19.56 13.39
N LYS A 19 -9.13 -19.24 13.40
CA LYS A 19 -8.68 -18.19 12.49
C LYS A 19 -9.14 -18.69 11.12
N ILE A 20 -10.31 -18.25 10.69
CA ILE A 20 -10.63 -18.17 9.28
C ILE A 20 -9.40 -17.47 8.72
N ASN A 21 -8.57 -18.26 8.05
CA ASN A 21 -7.37 -17.76 7.40
C ASN A 21 -7.93 -16.76 6.39
N VAL A 22 -7.98 -15.48 6.78
CA VAL A 22 -8.21 -14.38 5.86
C VAL A 22 -6.92 -14.38 5.05
N GLY A 23 -6.88 -15.30 4.09
CA GLY A 23 -5.65 -15.81 3.52
C GLY A 23 -4.86 -14.63 3.00
N THR A 24 -3.58 -14.59 3.35
CA THR A 24 -2.62 -13.63 2.84
C THR A 24 -2.88 -13.45 1.34
N PRO A 25 -3.24 -12.25 0.88
CA PRO A 25 -3.59 -12.05 -0.52
C PRO A 25 -2.37 -12.43 -1.38
N VAL A 26 -2.60 -13.31 -2.35
CA VAL A 26 -1.61 -13.72 -3.34
C VAL A 26 -1.79 -12.85 -4.57
N TYR A 27 -0.73 -12.18 -4.98
CA TYR A 27 -0.69 -11.42 -6.22
C TYR A 27 -0.03 -12.26 -7.31
N TYR A 28 -0.42 -12.03 -8.56
CA TYR A 28 0.20 -12.64 -9.74
C TYR A 28 0.41 -11.60 -10.84
N ASP A 29 1.66 -11.45 -11.27
CA ASP A 29 2.11 -10.45 -12.22
C ASP A 29 1.87 -10.91 -13.66
N LEU A 30 1.03 -10.17 -14.37
CA LEU A 30 0.74 -10.37 -15.78
C LEU A 30 1.34 -9.26 -16.66
N SER A 31 2.20 -8.39 -16.11
CA SER A 31 2.70 -7.19 -16.80
C SER A 31 3.51 -7.48 -18.07
N GLU A 32 4.13 -8.65 -18.18
CA GLU A 32 4.85 -9.08 -19.38
C GLU A 32 3.90 -9.54 -20.52
N LEU A 33 2.64 -9.83 -20.20
CA LEU A 33 1.67 -10.31 -21.19
C LEU A 33 1.09 -9.17 -22.01
N LYS A 34 1.54 -9.09 -23.26
CA LYS A 34 0.99 -8.15 -24.26
C LYS A 34 -0.26 -8.74 -24.89
N ILE A 35 -1.40 -8.61 -24.22
CA ILE A 35 -2.69 -9.08 -24.72
C ILE A 35 -3.11 -8.24 -25.94
N ARG A 36 -3.35 -8.92 -27.06
CA ARG A 36 -3.72 -8.31 -28.35
C ARG A 36 -4.74 -9.18 -29.07
N LYS A 37 -5.38 -8.65 -30.12
CA LYS A 37 -6.32 -9.43 -30.96
C LYS A 37 -5.70 -10.73 -31.52
N LYS A 38 -4.40 -10.73 -31.82
CA LYS A 38 -3.65 -11.91 -32.30
C LYS A 38 -3.00 -12.74 -31.18
N ILE A 39 -2.98 -12.25 -29.94
CA ILE A 39 -2.42 -12.92 -28.76
C ILE A 39 -3.43 -12.78 -27.62
N PRO A 40 -4.52 -13.56 -27.64
CA PRO A 40 -5.55 -13.49 -26.60
C PRO A 40 -5.03 -14.03 -25.26
N LEU A 41 -5.69 -13.60 -24.18
CA LEU A 41 -5.46 -14.15 -22.85
C LEU A 41 -5.99 -15.60 -22.82
N MET A 42 -5.13 -16.56 -22.48
CA MET A 42 -5.40 -17.99 -22.45
C MET A 42 -4.99 -18.60 -21.11
N ILE A 43 -5.60 -19.75 -20.77
CA ILE A 43 -5.32 -20.50 -19.54
C ILE A 43 -3.83 -20.81 -19.37
N LYS A 44 -3.10 -21.09 -20.47
CA LYS A 44 -1.66 -21.37 -20.44
C LYS A 44 -0.81 -20.28 -19.77
N HIS A 45 -1.26 -19.02 -19.79
CA HIS A 45 -0.55 -17.92 -19.12
C HIS A 45 -0.62 -18.00 -17.58
N PHE A 46 -1.51 -18.85 -17.06
CA PHE A 46 -1.76 -19.06 -15.64
C PHE A 46 -1.28 -20.43 -15.15
N GLU A 47 -0.58 -21.23 -15.96
CA GLU A 47 -0.14 -22.58 -15.54
C GLU A 47 0.74 -22.55 -14.29
N ASP A 48 1.69 -21.62 -14.23
CA ASP A 48 2.54 -21.42 -13.04
C ASP A 48 1.71 -20.97 -11.83
N PHE A 49 0.75 -20.06 -12.02
CA PHE A 49 -0.18 -19.64 -10.97
C PHE A 49 -1.00 -20.81 -10.42
N LEU A 50 -1.62 -21.60 -11.31
CA LEU A 50 -2.46 -22.74 -10.94
C LEU A 50 -1.66 -23.83 -10.23
N ARG A 51 -0.39 -24.04 -10.63
CA ARG A 51 0.52 -24.96 -9.94
C ARG A 51 0.86 -24.48 -8.52
N LEU A 52 1.05 -23.18 -8.32
CA LEU A 52 1.40 -22.59 -7.02
C LEU A 52 0.19 -22.34 -6.12
N LEU A 53 -1.03 -22.35 -6.66
CA LEU A 53 -2.25 -22.03 -5.93
C LEU A 53 -2.48 -22.87 -4.64
N PRO A 54 -2.19 -24.19 -4.61
CA PRO A 54 -2.40 -25.00 -3.41
C PRO A 54 -1.48 -24.62 -2.25
N SER A 55 -0.22 -24.28 -2.52
CA SER A 55 0.76 -23.88 -1.50
C SER A 55 0.82 -22.38 -1.26
N ARG A 56 0.38 -21.57 -2.23
CA ARG A 56 0.51 -20.11 -2.29
C ARG A 56 1.95 -19.64 -2.15
N ASP A 57 2.88 -20.42 -2.69
CA ASP A 57 4.30 -20.09 -2.65
C ASP A 57 4.62 -18.88 -3.54
N ASP A 58 5.57 -18.07 -3.08
CA ASP A 58 6.12 -16.96 -3.86
C ASP A 58 6.91 -17.50 -5.08
N SER A 59 6.89 -16.72 -6.17
CA SER A 59 7.67 -16.98 -7.38
C SER A 59 8.14 -15.67 -8.01
N GLN A 60 8.74 -15.73 -9.21
CA GLN A 60 9.08 -14.52 -9.96
C GLN A 60 7.86 -13.69 -10.35
N LEU A 61 6.69 -14.32 -10.49
CA LEU A 61 5.44 -13.67 -10.88
C LEU A 61 4.44 -13.61 -9.72
N SER A 62 4.62 -14.39 -8.66
CA SER A 62 3.70 -14.42 -7.53
C SER A 62 4.37 -13.95 -6.24
N TRP A 63 3.66 -13.17 -5.45
CA TRP A 63 4.11 -12.79 -4.12
C TRP A 63 2.92 -12.62 -3.18
N THR A 64 3.19 -12.84 -1.90
CA THR A 64 2.23 -12.59 -0.82
C THR A 64 2.51 -11.25 -0.13
N VAL A 65 1.46 -10.62 0.39
CA VAL A 65 1.60 -9.43 1.22
C VAL A 65 1.05 -9.70 2.61
N ASP A 66 1.91 -9.60 3.63
CA ASP A 66 1.50 -9.69 5.03
C ASP A 66 0.71 -8.44 5.45
N MET A 67 -0.61 -8.54 5.30
CA MET A 67 -1.53 -7.46 5.67
C MET A 67 -1.56 -7.20 7.18
N ASP A 68 -1.30 -8.23 7.99
CA ASP A 68 -1.32 -8.08 9.44
C ASP A 68 -0.09 -7.31 9.92
N ALA A 69 1.09 -7.64 9.40
CA ALA A 69 2.31 -6.87 9.65
C ALA A 69 2.17 -5.41 9.17
N ARG A 70 1.57 -5.18 8.00
CA ARG A 70 1.32 -3.81 7.50
C ARG A 70 0.35 -3.03 8.39
N LYS A 71 -0.73 -3.66 8.84
CA LYS A 71 -1.69 -3.04 9.79
C LYS A 71 -1.03 -2.71 11.12
N GLN A 72 -0.18 -3.60 11.64
CA GLN A 72 0.57 -3.37 12.88
C GLN A 72 1.51 -2.18 12.74
N ALA A 73 2.33 -2.15 11.69
CA ALA A 73 3.23 -1.04 11.43
C ALA A 73 2.49 0.30 11.25
N ALA A 74 1.36 0.30 10.54
CA ALA A 74 0.52 1.49 10.40
C ALA A 74 -0.10 1.94 11.72
N ALA A 75 -0.57 1.00 12.55
CA ALA A 75 -1.11 1.31 13.87
C ALA A 75 -0.04 1.92 14.80
N GLU A 76 1.20 1.41 14.76
CA GLU A 76 2.34 1.97 15.51
C GLU A 76 2.68 3.40 15.05
N GLN A 77 2.69 3.65 13.74
CA GLN A 77 2.91 4.98 13.18
C GLN A 77 1.77 5.96 13.51
N ALA A 78 0.52 5.50 13.49
CA ALA A 78 -0.65 6.31 13.79
C ALA A 78 -0.82 6.58 15.30
N ARG A 79 -0.26 5.72 16.17
CA ARG A 79 -0.37 5.80 17.63
C ARG A 79 -0.09 7.20 18.22
N PRO A 80 1.05 7.86 17.96
CA PRO A 80 1.32 9.18 18.53
C PRO A 80 0.31 10.24 18.09
N LEU A 81 -0.25 10.14 16.88
CA LEU A 81 -1.28 11.06 16.40
C LEU A 81 -2.61 10.81 17.10
N LYS A 82 -2.96 9.54 17.34
CA LYS A 82 -4.17 9.15 18.10
C LYS A 82 -4.08 9.61 19.55
N GLU A 83 -2.94 9.40 20.20
CA GLU A 83 -2.69 9.86 21.57
C GLU A 83 -2.82 11.39 21.67
N LYS A 84 -2.22 12.14 20.73
CA LYS A 84 -2.37 13.60 20.66
C LYS A 84 -3.82 14.02 20.38
N ALA A 85 -4.52 13.34 19.48
CA ALA A 85 -5.91 13.63 19.17
C ALA A 85 -6.81 13.46 20.40
N THR A 86 -6.61 12.37 21.15
CA THR A 86 -7.31 12.11 22.43
C THR A 86 -6.99 13.16 23.47
N ALA A 87 -5.71 13.52 23.65
CA ALA A 87 -5.30 14.56 24.59
C ALA A 87 -5.95 15.92 24.26
N LYS A 88 -5.97 16.31 22.98
CA LYS A 88 -6.64 17.54 22.52
C LYS A 88 -8.16 17.48 22.72
N GLY A 89 -8.78 16.33 22.50
CA GLY A 89 -10.19 16.11 22.79
C GLY A 89 -10.53 16.25 24.28
N GLN A 90 -9.67 15.70 25.17
CA GLN A 90 -9.81 15.86 26.62
C GLN A 90 -9.66 17.32 27.04
N GLN A 91 -8.69 18.05 26.49
CA GLN A 91 -8.53 19.48 26.74
C GLN A 91 -9.78 20.26 26.27
N ALA A 92 -10.33 19.95 25.10
CA ALA A 92 -11.56 20.58 24.60
C ALA A 92 -12.77 20.31 25.52
N ALA A 93 -12.87 19.11 26.10
CA ALA A 93 -13.89 18.76 27.07
C ALA A 93 -13.73 19.55 28.39
N GLN A 94 -12.50 19.70 28.89
CA GLN A 94 -12.19 20.51 30.06
C GLN A 94 -12.54 21.99 29.84
N TRP A 95 -12.17 22.54 28.67
CA TRP A 95 -12.53 23.91 28.30
C TRP A 95 -14.05 24.08 28.11
N SER A 96 -14.75 23.09 27.56
CA SER A 96 -16.21 23.10 27.46
C SER A 96 -16.89 23.15 28.84
N GLN A 97 -16.36 22.40 29.81
CA GLN A 97 -16.83 22.46 31.19
C GLN A 97 -16.57 23.86 31.79
N ARG A 98 -15.38 24.43 31.56
CA ARG A 98 -15.04 25.78 32.01
C ARG A 98 -15.99 26.84 31.41
N VAL A 99 -16.36 26.72 30.13
CA VAL A 99 -17.37 27.59 29.51
C VAL A 99 -18.70 27.48 30.25
N ALA A 100 -19.14 26.26 30.58
CA ALA A 100 -20.38 26.04 31.31
C ALA A 100 -20.35 26.66 32.72
N ASP A 101 -19.22 26.56 33.42
CA ASP A 101 -19.05 27.11 34.75
C ASP A 101 -18.97 28.65 34.73
N LEU A 102 -18.24 29.23 33.77
CA LEU A 102 -18.16 30.69 33.58
C LEU A 102 -19.52 31.31 33.22
N LYS A 103 -20.34 30.60 32.45
CA LYS A 103 -21.72 31.03 32.14
C LYS A 103 -22.64 31.07 33.38
N LYS A 104 -22.34 30.28 34.42
CA LYS A 104 -23.09 30.24 35.69
C LYS A 104 -22.54 31.21 36.74
N ALA A 105 -21.28 31.63 36.63
CA ALA A 105 -20.63 32.53 37.57
C ALA A 105 -21.27 33.93 37.58
N LYS A 106 -21.26 34.57 38.76
CA LYS A 106 -21.70 35.96 38.95
C LYS A 106 -20.61 36.73 39.70
N PRO A 107 -20.12 37.89 39.19
CA PRO A 107 -20.50 38.50 37.92
C PRO A 107 -20.05 37.66 36.71
N ARG A 108 -20.84 37.71 35.64
CA ARG A 108 -20.55 37.02 34.40
C ARG A 108 -19.42 37.74 33.67
N ASN A 109 -18.39 37.01 33.24
CA ASN A 109 -17.29 37.54 32.46
C ASN A 109 -17.40 37.05 31.01
N ASP A 110 -17.98 37.88 30.15
CA ASP A 110 -18.22 37.55 28.74
C ASP A 110 -16.92 37.36 27.95
N GLN A 111 -15.89 38.16 28.24
CA GLN A 111 -14.58 38.01 27.58
C GLN A 111 -13.95 36.64 27.87
N ALA A 112 -13.96 36.21 29.13
CA ALA A 112 -13.44 34.90 29.52
C ALA A 112 -14.25 33.74 28.92
N ILE A 113 -15.55 33.92 28.70
CA ILE A 113 -16.41 32.93 28.02
C ILE A 113 -16.00 32.82 26.54
N GLU A 114 -15.85 33.95 25.85
CA GLU A 114 -15.47 33.97 24.43
C GLU A 114 -14.09 33.36 24.20
N GLU A 115 -13.09 33.72 25.01
CA GLU A 115 -11.75 33.12 24.96
C GLU A 115 -11.79 31.60 25.18
N ALA A 116 -12.60 31.14 26.13
CA ALA A 116 -12.77 29.72 26.41
C ALA A 116 -13.50 28.98 25.26
N GLU A 117 -14.51 29.59 24.63
CA GLU A 117 -15.19 29.04 23.46
C GLU A 117 -14.27 28.95 22.23
N ILE A 118 -13.41 29.95 22.01
CA ILE A 118 -12.37 29.92 20.99
C ILE A 118 -11.43 28.74 21.22
N LYS A 119 -11.00 28.53 22.48
CA LYS A 119 -10.12 27.40 22.84
C LYS A 119 -10.79 26.04 22.63
N VAL A 120 -12.08 25.91 22.96
CA VAL A 120 -12.84 24.68 22.64
C VAL A 120 -12.83 24.42 21.15
N LYS A 121 -13.11 25.44 20.34
CA LYS A 121 -13.17 25.31 18.87
C LYS A 121 -11.82 24.93 18.28
N GLU A 122 -10.74 25.58 18.73
CA GLU A 122 -9.36 25.31 18.32
C GLU A 122 -8.95 23.87 18.66
N LEU A 123 -9.10 23.47 19.91
CA LEU A 123 -8.72 22.13 20.38
C LEU A 123 -9.56 21.02 19.73
N THR A 124 -10.85 21.27 19.49
CA THR A 124 -11.73 20.33 18.78
C THR A 124 -11.28 20.16 17.34
N ARG A 125 -10.90 21.25 16.66
CA ARG A 125 -10.35 21.18 15.30
C ARG A 125 -9.05 20.39 15.29
N GLU A 126 -8.09 20.74 16.15
CA GLU A 126 -6.80 20.04 16.22
C GLU A 126 -6.97 18.53 16.50
N SER A 127 -7.89 18.16 17.40
CA SER A 127 -8.21 16.76 17.67
C SER A 127 -8.70 16.02 16.42
N ARG A 128 -9.60 16.64 15.65
CA ARG A 128 -10.13 16.07 14.39
C ARG A 128 -9.06 15.97 13.31
N ASP A 129 -8.24 17.00 13.14
CA ASP A 129 -7.17 17.02 12.13
C ASP A 129 -6.12 15.93 12.43
N LEU A 130 -5.76 15.73 13.70
CA LEU A 130 -4.87 14.65 14.14
C LEU A 130 -5.48 13.26 13.96
N ALA A 131 -6.77 13.10 14.29
CA ALA A 131 -7.49 11.86 14.06
C ALA A 131 -7.60 11.52 12.56
N GLY A 132 -7.80 12.54 11.71
CA GLY A 132 -7.78 12.40 10.26
C GLY A 132 -6.44 11.90 9.74
N LYS A 133 -5.33 12.52 10.15
CA LYS A 133 -3.98 12.08 9.78
C LYS A 133 -3.65 10.66 10.25
N ALA A 134 -4.07 10.30 11.46
CA ALA A 134 -3.92 8.93 11.95
C ALA A 134 -4.68 7.94 11.06
N LYS A 135 -5.91 8.29 10.68
CA LYS A 135 -6.74 7.46 9.80
C LYS A 135 -6.13 7.33 8.40
N GLU A 136 -5.58 8.40 7.84
CA GLU A 136 -4.90 8.35 6.53
C GLU A 136 -3.74 7.34 6.53
N ILE A 137 -2.97 7.26 7.61
CA ILE A 137 -1.89 6.27 7.76
C ILE A 137 -2.45 4.84 7.81
N GLU A 138 -3.53 4.61 8.57
CA GLU A 138 -4.17 3.31 8.68
C GLU A 138 -4.84 2.87 7.35
N ASP A 139 -5.47 3.81 6.64
CA ASP A 139 -6.14 3.57 5.35
C ASP A 139 -5.12 3.32 4.22
N ALA A 140 -3.94 3.94 4.28
CA ALA A 140 -2.85 3.72 3.30
C ALA A 140 -2.35 2.27 3.26
N VAL A 141 -2.63 1.45 4.27
CA VAL A 141 -2.34 0.00 4.26
C VAL A 141 -3.03 -0.71 3.09
N TYR A 142 -4.20 -0.21 2.68
CA TYR A 142 -5.01 -0.80 1.61
C TYR A 142 -4.70 -0.22 0.22
N ASP A 143 -3.85 0.82 0.12
CA ASP A 143 -3.34 1.32 -1.17
C ASP A 143 -2.23 0.40 -1.69
N LEU A 144 -2.62 -0.83 -2.01
CA LEU A 144 -1.73 -1.86 -2.51
C LEU A 144 -1.45 -1.59 -3.98
N LYS A 145 -0.27 -1.06 -4.28
CA LYS A 145 0.24 -1.03 -5.65
C LYS A 145 0.55 -2.47 -6.06
N ALA A 146 -0.04 -2.91 -7.18
CA ALA A 146 0.22 -4.21 -7.79
C ALA A 146 1.59 -4.24 -8.52
N VAL A 147 2.64 -3.78 -7.84
CA VAL A 147 4.02 -3.84 -8.32
C VAL A 147 4.63 -5.11 -7.77
N ASN A 148 5.08 -5.97 -8.66
CA ASN A 148 5.75 -7.21 -8.31
C ASN A 148 7.17 -6.91 -7.75
N PRO A 149 7.42 -7.13 -6.46
CA PRO A 149 8.73 -6.87 -5.85
C PRO A 149 9.79 -7.87 -6.32
N ASN A 150 9.38 -9.05 -6.80
CA ASN A 150 10.27 -10.12 -7.26
C ASN A 150 10.67 -9.95 -8.73
N LYS A 151 10.14 -8.93 -9.42
CA LYS A 151 10.40 -8.71 -10.84
C LYS A 151 11.86 -8.31 -11.06
N LYS A 152 12.59 -9.16 -11.79
CA LYS A 152 13.95 -8.83 -12.23
C LYS A 152 13.88 -7.78 -13.35
N PRO A 153 14.60 -6.66 -13.24
CA PRO A 153 14.63 -5.67 -14.31
C PRO A 153 15.26 -6.29 -15.56
N ASN A 154 14.50 -6.33 -16.66
CA ASN A 154 15.04 -6.64 -17.99
C ASN A 154 15.70 -5.38 -18.57
N VAL A 155 16.73 -4.91 -17.88
CA VAL A 155 17.52 -3.76 -18.28
C VAL A 155 18.82 -4.28 -18.86
N ASP A 156 19.21 -3.69 -19.99
CA ASP A 156 20.49 -3.95 -20.61
C ASP A 156 21.62 -3.59 -19.64
N ALA A 157 22.39 -4.59 -19.23
CA ALA A 157 23.49 -4.43 -18.28
C ALA A 157 24.82 -4.07 -18.95
N ARG A 158 24.84 -3.91 -20.29
CA ARG A 158 26.05 -3.54 -21.04
C ARG A 158 26.55 -2.17 -20.58
N THR A 159 27.84 -2.11 -20.29
CA THR A 159 28.55 -0.87 -19.98
C THR A 159 28.66 0.01 -21.23
N PRO A 160 28.82 1.34 -21.06
CA PRO A 160 29.09 2.24 -22.18
C PRO A 160 30.27 1.77 -23.05
N GLU A 161 31.34 1.25 -22.43
CA GLU A 161 32.53 0.74 -23.11
C GLU A 161 32.21 -0.49 -23.96
N GLU A 162 31.44 -1.45 -23.45
CA GLU A 162 30.97 -2.61 -24.21
C GLU A 162 30.08 -2.20 -25.39
N LEU A 163 29.22 -1.20 -25.19
CA LEU A 163 28.41 -0.64 -26.27
C LEU A 163 29.29 0.01 -27.36
N MET A 164 30.32 0.77 -26.98
CA MET A 164 31.28 1.36 -27.92
C MET A 164 32.03 0.28 -28.71
N ASN A 165 32.48 -0.79 -28.04
CA ASN A 165 33.15 -1.91 -28.69
C ASN A 165 32.23 -2.62 -29.72
N ILE A 166 30.95 -2.81 -29.39
CA ILE A 166 29.96 -3.36 -30.32
C ILE A 166 29.78 -2.44 -31.53
N ILE A 167 29.69 -1.13 -31.31
CA ILE A 167 29.56 -0.14 -32.39
C ILE A 167 30.78 -0.19 -33.30
N GLU A 168 32.00 -0.23 -32.75
CA GLU A 168 33.24 -0.30 -33.53
C GLU A 168 33.31 -1.60 -34.35
N ALA A 169 32.98 -2.74 -33.74
CA ALA A 169 32.93 -4.04 -34.43
C ALA A 169 31.93 -4.02 -35.60
N LYS A 170 30.72 -3.50 -35.37
CA LYS A 170 29.72 -3.33 -36.43
C LYS A 170 30.16 -2.33 -37.49
N GLY A 171 30.87 -1.26 -37.12
CA GLY A 171 31.48 -0.32 -38.05
C GLY A 171 32.47 -1.00 -39.01
N LYS A 172 33.32 -1.90 -38.50
CA LYS A 172 34.27 -2.68 -39.31
C LYS A 172 33.56 -3.62 -40.29
N GLU A 173 32.51 -4.32 -39.84
CA GLU A 173 31.69 -5.18 -40.71
C GLU A 173 31.07 -4.37 -41.87
N VAL A 174 30.50 -3.20 -41.56
CA VAL A 174 29.92 -2.31 -42.57
C VAL A 174 30.97 -1.79 -43.54
N ALA A 175 32.14 -1.37 -43.04
CA ALA A 175 33.24 -0.90 -43.88
C ALA A 175 33.73 -1.99 -44.85
N ALA A 176 33.86 -3.24 -44.37
CA ALA A 176 34.23 -4.38 -45.20
C ALA A 176 33.18 -4.66 -46.29
N ALA A 177 31.90 -4.65 -45.94
CA ALA A 177 30.81 -4.83 -46.90
C ALA A 177 30.79 -3.73 -47.98
N LEU A 178 30.99 -2.47 -47.58
CA LEU A 178 31.07 -1.34 -48.52
C LEU A 178 32.29 -1.43 -49.44
N ALA A 179 33.45 -1.86 -48.93
CA ALA A 179 34.65 -2.07 -49.74
C ALA A 179 34.44 -3.16 -50.79
N ALA A 180 33.82 -4.28 -50.41
CA ALA A 180 33.48 -5.36 -51.34
C ALA A 180 32.52 -4.90 -52.46
N LEU A 181 31.52 -4.08 -52.13
CA LEU A 181 30.60 -3.51 -53.12
C LEU A 181 31.30 -2.52 -54.05
N ARG A 182 32.19 -1.67 -53.53
CA ARG A 182 32.99 -0.75 -54.35
C ARG A 182 33.96 -1.49 -55.26
N GLY A 183 34.58 -2.57 -54.78
CA GLY A 183 35.43 -3.44 -55.58
C GLY A 183 34.66 -4.07 -56.75
N LYS A 184 33.46 -4.60 -56.49
CA LYS A 184 32.57 -5.14 -57.54
C LYS A 184 32.13 -4.09 -58.56
N ARG A 185 31.92 -2.83 -58.14
CA ARG A 185 31.55 -1.73 -59.04
C ARG A 185 32.70 -1.30 -59.95
N ASN A 186 33.94 -1.37 -59.46
CA ASN A 186 35.13 -0.99 -60.24
C ASN A 186 35.64 -2.13 -61.14
N SER A 187 35.08 -3.33 -61.04
CA SER A 187 35.38 -4.50 -61.88
C SER A 187 34.35 -4.75 -62.99
N VAL A 188 33.45 -3.78 -63.22
CA VAL A 188 32.49 -3.72 -64.35
C VAL A 188 32.88 -2.51 -65.20
#